data_AF-D0WHF4-F1
#
_entry.id   AF-D0WHF4-F1
#
_cell.length_a   1.000
_cell.length_b   1.000
_cell.length_c   1.000
_cell.angle_alpha   90.00
_cell.angle_beta   90.00
_cell.angle_gamma   90.00
#
_symmetry.space_group_name_H-M   'P 1'
#
loop_
_entity.id
_entity.type
_entity.pdbx_description
1 polymer ?
#
loop_
_entity_poly.entity_id
_entity_poly.type
_entity_poly.pdbx_seq_one_letter_code
_entity_poly.pdbx_strand_id
1 'polypeptide(L)'
;MLACLLLRGIWREAWEEVIMNRIEALNVLGLDSDATEKDIKVAYRECAQILHPDRFASNAKLQDRATEQFKRLQDAYEYLTGDKARRTSASGSRSSAPSGAKASYRAVEARLAGLAAAKAQLTAQCDALSDERRNAIIMIVGGAIVALAARRIVILAGVASALAVYGIVSLVGTMQNIGTIDEHLKDMEMQRRRLEEELEEE
;
A
#
# COMPACT_ATOMS: atom_id res chain seq x y z
N MET A 1 -49.08 18.69 35.19
CA MET A 1 -47.77 19.36 35.46
C MET A 1 -46.83 18.57 36.36
N LEU A 2 -46.91 17.23 36.45
CA LEU A 2 -45.97 16.41 37.24
C LEU A 2 -45.30 15.26 36.45
N ALA A 3 -45.63 15.07 35.17
CA ALA A 3 -45.09 13.99 34.33
C ALA A 3 -43.89 14.39 33.44
N CYS A 4 -43.43 15.65 33.49
CA CYS A 4 -42.29 16.12 32.67
C CYS A 4 -40.95 16.17 33.43
N LEU A 5 -40.96 15.99 34.76
CA LEU A 5 -39.76 16.07 35.61
C LEU A 5 -39.06 14.72 35.82
N LEU A 6 -39.70 13.59 35.50
CA LEU A 6 -39.14 12.25 35.72
C LEU A 6 -38.40 11.67 34.51
N LEU A 7 -38.59 12.20 33.30
CA LEU A 7 -37.86 11.73 32.10
C LEU A 7 -36.50 12.41 31.88
N ARG A 8 -36.10 13.34 32.76
CA ARG A 8 -34.81 14.03 32.71
C ARG A 8 -33.76 13.45 33.67
N GLY A 9 -34.15 12.46 34.48
CA GLY A 9 -33.33 11.84 35.52
C GLY A 9 -32.69 10.50 35.14
N ILE A 10 -33.23 9.77 34.16
CA ILE A 10 -32.88 8.34 33.95
C ILE A 10 -31.96 8.12 32.73
N TRP A 11 -31.59 9.17 31.99
CA TRP A 11 -30.53 9.10 30.96
C TRP A 11 -29.12 9.37 31.51
N ARG A 12 -28.95 9.41 32.84
CA ARG A 12 -27.69 9.78 33.49
C ARG A 12 -26.91 8.61 34.11
N GLU A 13 -27.44 7.38 34.08
CA GLU A 13 -26.84 6.26 34.83
C GLU A 13 -26.41 5.05 33.99
N ALA A 14 -26.32 5.19 32.66
CA ALA A 14 -25.96 4.09 31.75
C ALA A 14 -24.75 4.41 30.87
N TRP A 15 -23.77 5.13 31.41
CA TRP A 15 -22.43 5.19 30.83
C TRP A 15 -21.44 4.95 31.96
N GLU A 16 -21.02 3.70 32.05
CA GLU A 16 -19.90 3.21 32.83
C GLU A 16 -18.79 4.26 32.96
N GLU A 17 -18.52 4.62 34.22
CA GLU A 17 -17.42 5.47 34.64
C GLU A 17 -16.08 4.88 34.18
N VAL A 18 -15.65 5.25 32.99
CA VAL A 18 -14.28 5.68 32.79
C VAL A 18 -14.33 7.19 32.89
N ILE A 19 -14.18 7.72 34.11
CA ILE A 19 -14.01 9.16 34.31
C ILE A 19 -12.71 9.54 33.59
N MET A 20 -12.81 9.92 32.32
CA MET A 20 -11.71 10.47 31.56
C MET A 20 -11.24 11.71 32.31
N ASN A 21 -10.07 11.61 32.94
CA ASN A 21 -9.50 12.75 33.64
C ASN A 21 -9.16 13.83 32.61
N ARG A 22 -9.23 15.13 32.96
CA ARG A 22 -8.85 16.22 32.05
C ARG A 22 -7.42 16.00 31.52
N ILE A 23 -6.54 15.46 32.36
CA ILE A 23 -5.16 15.10 32.03
C ILE A 23 -5.10 13.96 31.01
N GLU A 24 -5.95 12.93 31.15
CA GLU A 24 -6.02 11.82 30.19
C GLU A 24 -6.58 12.27 28.85
N ALA A 25 -7.61 13.12 28.84
CA ALA A 25 -8.15 13.70 27.61
C ALA A 25 -7.09 14.55 26.88
N LEU A 26 -6.29 15.33 27.62
CA LEU A 26 -5.18 16.10 27.06
C LEU A 26 -4.06 15.17 26.54
N ASN A 27 -3.72 14.11 27.26
CA ASN A 27 -2.76 13.10 26.81
C ASN A 27 -3.22 12.36 25.54
N VAL A 28 -4.51 12.07 25.40
CA VAL A 28 -5.09 11.46 24.18
C VAL A 28 -4.93 12.38 22.96
N LEU A 29 -4.98 13.70 23.17
CA LEU A 29 -4.71 14.72 22.17
C LEU A 29 -3.21 15.04 22.01
N GLY A 30 -2.33 14.43 22.82
CA GLY A 30 -0.89 14.69 22.83
C GLY A 30 -0.51 16.08 23.36
N LEU A 31 -1.33 16.66 24.24
CA LEU A 31 -1.18 17.99 24.79
C LEU A 31 -0.83 17.96 26.28
N ASP A 32 -0.02 18.93 26.72
CA ASP A 32 0.32 19.14 28.13
C ASP A 32 -0.87 19.68 28.94
N SER A 33 -0.81 19.52 30.27
CA SER A 33 -1.87 19.92 31.22
C SER A 33 -2.28 21.40 31.13
N ASP A 34 -1.38 22.24 30.62
CA ASP A 34 -1.51 23.70 30.50
C ASP A 34 -1.97 24.18 29.10
N ALA A 35 -2.28 23.24 28.18
CA ALA A 35 -2.68 23.59 26.82
C ALA A 35 -3.97 24.42 26.76
N THR A 36 -4.00 25.40 25.85
CA THR A 36 -5.14 26.30 25.68
C THR A 36 -6.23 25.71 24.79
N GLU A 37 -7.45 26.25 24.85
CA GLU A 37 -8.56 25.83 23.98
C GLU A 37 -8.25 25.95 22.47
N LYS A 38 -7.28 26.80 22.10
CA LYS A 38 -6.79 26.91 20.71
C LYS A 38 -5.93 25.71 20.34
N ASP A 39 -5.04 25.29 21.24
CA ASP A 39 -4.14 24.16 21.04
C ASP A 39 -4.93 22.84 20.97
N ILE A 40 -5.97 22.70 21.80
CA ILE A 40 -6.91 21.56 21.77
C ILE A 40 -7.56 21.41 20.39
N LYS A 41 -7.95 22.53 19.75
CA LYS A 41 -8.56 22.51 18.41
C LYS A 41 -7.55 22.23 17.31
N VAL A 42 -6.31 22.66 17.45
CA VAL A 42 -5.24 22.40 16.49
C VAL A 42 -4.83 20.92 16.56
N ALA A 43 -4.54 20.42 17.75
CA ALA A 43 -4.19 19.01 17.97
C ALA A 43 -5.29 18.06 17.49
N TYR A 44 -6.57 18.37 17.77
CA TYR A 44 -7.68 17.58 17.25
C TYR A 44 -7.69 17.50 15.72
N ARG A 45 -7.43 18.61 15.01
CA ARG A 45 -7.38 18.64 13.54
C ARG A 45 -6.21 17.82 12.98
N GLU A 46 -5.05 17.88 13.64
CA GLU A 46 -3.86 17.13 13.25
C GLU A 46 -4.05 15.62 13.50
N CYS A 47 -4.52 15.24 14.69
CA CYS A 47 -4.85 13.86 15.02
C CYS A 47 -5.92 13.28 14.08
N ALA A 48 -6.97 14.04 13.77
CA ALA A 48 -8.02 13.60 12.85
C ALA A 48 -7.51 13.35 11.41
N GLN A 49 -6.54 14.13 10.93
CA GLN A 49 -5.91 13.91 9.61
C GLN A 49 -4.99 12.69 9.60
N ILE A 50 -4.30 12.42 10.70
CA ILE A 50 -3.41 11.26 10.83
C ILE A 50 -4.23 9.97 10.92
N LEU A 51 -5.32 10.00 11.69
CA LEU A 51 -6.11 8.83 12.07
C LEU A 51 -7.31 8.54 11.15
N HIS A 52 -7.44 9.25 10.03
CA HIS A 52 -8.61 9.14 9.17
C HIS A 52 -8.75 7.72 8.57
N PRO A 53 -9.91 7.05 8.71
CA PRO A 53 -10.10 5.64 8.31
C PRO A 53 -9.89 5.41 6.81
N ASP A 54 -10.06 6.45 5.98
CA ASP A 54 -9.82 6.42 4.53
C ASP A 54 -8.35 6.17 4.17
N ARG A 55 -7.40 6.55 5.05
CA ARG A 55 -5.97 6.28 4.83
C ARG A 55 -5.57 4.84 5.09
N PHE A 56 -6.42 4.07 5.78
CA PHE A 56 -6.14 2.68 6.20
C PHE A 56 -7.05 1.66 5.49
N ALA A 57 -7.74 2.06 4.42
CA ALA A 57 -8.66 1.22 3.65
C ALA A 57 -8.04 -0.08 3.09
N SER A 58 -6.70 -0.17 3.03
CA SER A 58 -5.99 -1.36 2.55
C SER A 58 -5.86 -2.49 3.60
N ASN A 59 -6.16 -2.27 4.89
CA ASN A 59 -5.96 -3.26 5.95
C ASN A 59 -7.07 -3.21 7.03
N ALA A 60 -8.01 -4.17 6.98
CA ALA A 60 -9.17 -4.22 7.89
C ALA A 60 -8.80 -4.18 9.39
N LYS A 61 -7.74 -4.89 9.81
CA LYS A 61 -7.29 -4.89 11.22
C LYS A 61 -6.75 -3.54 11.71
N LEU A 62 -6.20 -2.72 10.81
CA LEU A 62 -5.70 -1.38 11.15
C LEU A 62 -6.82 -0.35 11.12
N GLN A 63 -7.83 -0.56 10.27
CA GLN A 63 -9.04 0.25 10.22
C GLN A 63 -9.84 0.16 11.52
N ASP A 64 -10.00 -1.03 12.10
CA ASP A 64 -10.70 -1.21 13.38
C ASP A 64 -10.00 -0.44 14.51
N ARG A 65 -8.67 -0.57 14.60
CA ARG A 65 -7.85 0.16 15.60
C ARG A 65 -7.89 1.67 15.41
N ALA A 66 -7.83 2.15 14.17
CA ALA A 66 -7.94 3.57 13.86
C ALA A 66 -9.34 4.11 14.24
N THR A 67 -10.38 3.33 14.00
CA THR A 67 -11.76 3.68 14.35
C THR A 67 -11.95 3.78 15.86
N GLU A 68 -11.41 2.84 16.64
CA GLU A 68 -11.43 2.91 18.11
C GLU A 68 -10.66 4.11 18.65
N GLN A 69 -9.47 4.38 18.12
CA GLN A 69 -8.67 5.54 18.51
C GLN A 69 -9.35 6.85 18.11
N PHE A 70 -10.06 6.88 16.98
CA PHE A 70 -10.82 8.05 16.53
C PHE A 70 -12.01 8.36 17.44
N LYS A 71 -12.72 7.33 17.91
CA LYS A 71 -13.78 7.48 18.91
C LYS A 71 -13.24 8.08 20.21
N ARG A 72 -12.11 7.55 20.73
CA ARG A 72 -11.47 8.09 21.95
C ARG A 72 -11.03 9.54 21.79
N LEU A 73 -10.53 9.92 20.61
CA LEU A 73 -10.15 11.29 20.29
C LEU A 73 -11.38 12.22 20.30
N GLN A 74 -12.50 11.76 19.73
CA GLN A 74 -13.76 12.50 19.72
C GLN A 74 -14.30 12.70 21.15
N ASP A 75 -14.31 11.65 21.96
CA ASP A 75 -14.76 11.70 23.36
C ASP A 75 -13.91 12.67 24.18
N ALA A 76 -12.58 12.64 23.99
CA ALA A 76 -11.65 13.57 24.65
C ALA A 76 -11.90 15.03 24.24
N TYR A 77 -12.13 15.29 22.95
CA TYR A 77 -12.43 16.62 22.45
C TYR A 77 -13.77 17.16 22.99
N GLU A 78 -14.81 16.34 22.99
CA GLU A 78 -16.12 16.71 23.53
C GLU A 78 -16.07 16.98 25.04
N TYR A 79 -15.30 16.18 25.79
CA TYR A 79 -15.08 16.40 27.21
C TYR A 79 -14.37 17.74 27.51
N LEU A 80 -13.33 18.06 26.74
CA LEU A 80 -12.56 19.30 26.89
C LEU A 80 -13.30 20.55 26.37
N THR A 81 -14.20 20.38 25.41
CA THR A 81 -14.97 21.50 24.82
C THR A 81 -16.33 21.68 25.50
N GLY A 82 -16.80 20.68 26.24
CA GLY A 82 -18.04 20.67 26.98
C GLY A 82 -18.08 21.65 28.16
N ASP A 83 -19.31 21.94 28.63
CA ASP A 83 -19.62 22.90 29.70
C ASP A 83 -18.82 22.68 30.99
N LYS A 84 -18.37 21.44 31.24
CA LYS A 84 -17.59 21.04 32.42
C LYS A 84 -16.17 21.64 32.43
N ALA A 85 -15.52 21.76 31.27
CA ALA A 85 -14.18 22.38 31.14
C ALA A 85 -14.25 23.92 31.26
N ARG A 86 -15.35 24.52 30.77
CA ARG A 86 -15.59 25.96 30.83
C ARG A 86 -15.69 26.51 32.26
N ARG A 87 -16.20 25.70 33.21
CA ARG A 87 -16.27 26.10 34.63
C ARG A 87 -14.90 26.20 35.30
N THR A 88 -13.90 25.48 34.78
CA THR A 88 -12.52 25.55 35.25
C THR A 88 -11.72 26.65 34.55
N SER A 89 -12.05 27.03 33.30
CA SER A 89 -11.32 28.04 32.53
C SER A 89 -11.87 29.48 32.64
N ALA A 90 -13.08 29.68 33.17
CA ALA A 90 -13.75 31.00 33.19
C ALA A 90 -13.15 32.07 34.13
N SER A 91 -12.01 31.81 34.79
CA SER A 91 -11.33 32.82 35.62
C SER A 91 -10.36 33.73 34.85
N GLY A 92 -10.11 33.50 33.56
CA GLY A 92 -9.11 34.26 32.78
C GLY A 92 -9.69 35.12 31.65
N SER A 93 -9.64 36.43 31.83
CA SER A 93 -9.53 37.46 30.78
C SER A 93 -10.73 37.68 29.83
N ARG A 94 -11.52 38.73 30.13
CA ARG A 94 -12.35 39.43 29.14
C ARG A 94 -11.56 40.65 28.66
N SER A 95 -10.95 40.56 27.48
CA SER A 95 -10.35 41.73 26.82
C SER A 95 -11.16 42.12 25.59
N SER A 96 -11.64 43.36 25.63
CA SER A 96 -12.35 44.07 24.56
C SER A 96 -11.47 44.25 23.33
N ALA A 97 -11.97 43.85 22.16
CA ALA A 97 -11.26 43.92 20.89
C ALA A 97 -11.15 45.36 20.35
N PRO A 98 -9.95 45.82 19.92
CA PRO A 98 -9.77 47.15 19.34
C PRO A 98 -10.11 47.16 17.82
N SER A 99 -10.65 48.28 17.33
CA SER A 99 -11.11 48.46 15.94
C SER A 99 -10.01 48.42 14.85
N GLY A 100 -8.73 48.33 15.24
CA GLY A 100 -7.60 48.07 14.32
C GLY A 100 -7.48 46.61 13.85
N ALA A 101 -8.25 45.69 14.44
CA ALA A 101 -8.20 44.25 14.14
C ALA A 101 -8.51 43.92 12.67
N LYS A 102 -9.35 44.71 11.97
CA LYS A 102 -9.69 44.48 10.55
C LYS A 102 -8.50 44.69 9.61
N ALA A 103 -7.66 45.71 9.87
CA ALA A 103 -6.46 45.98 9.07
C ALA A 103 -5.36 44.94 9.34
N SER A 104 -5.19 44.56 10.62
CA SER A 104 -4.29 43.47 11.02
C SER A 104 -4.72 42.13 10.42
N TYR A 105 -6.01 41.80 10.42
CA TYR A 105 -6.54 40.56 9.84
C TYR A 105 -6.31 40.48 8.32
N ARG A 106 -6.51 41.57 7.57
CA ARG A 106 -6.19 41.61 6.12
C ARG A 106 -4.71 41.48 5.83
N ALA A 107 -3.84 42.06 6.66
CA ALA A 107 -2.40 41.89 6.54
C ALA A 107 -1.98 40.43 6.82
N VAL A 108 -2.59 39.78 7.81
CA VAL A 108 -2.40 38.37 8.12
C VAL A 108 -2.90 37.48 6.99
N GLU A 109 -4.05 37.78 6.39
CA GLU A 109 -4.61 37.07 5.23
C GLU A 109 -3.71 37.16 4.00
N ALA A 110 -3.17 38.35 3.69
CA ALA A 110 -2.20 38.54 2.62
C ALA A 110 -0.90 37.75 2.86
N ARG A 111 -0.43 37.68 4.11
CA ARG A 111 0.73 36.85 4.48
C ARG A 111 0.43 35.35 4.41
N LEU A 112 -0.78 34.94 4.76
CA LEU A 112 -1.24 33.56 4.67
C LEU A 112 -1.31 33.10 3.20
N ALA A 113 -1.79 33.98 2.32
CA ALA A 113 -1.78 33.74 0.87
C ALA A 113 -0.35 33.61 0.32
N GLY A 114 0.60 34.43 0.80
CA GLY A 114 2.02 34.31 0.46
C GLY A 114 2.66 33.00 0.94
N LEU A 115 2.32 32.55 2.15
CA LEU A 115 2.74 31.25 2.70
C LEU A 115 2.15 30.06 1.94
N ALA A 116 0.90 30.16 1.50
CA ALA A 116 0.27 29.15 0.67
C ALA A 116 0.97 29.03 -0.70
N ALA A 117 1.32 30.16 -1.31
CA ALA A 117 2.10 30.18 -2.54
C ALA A 117 3.52 29.58 -2.35
N ALA A 118 4.20 29.90 -1.25
CA ALA A 118 5.50 29.32 -0.92
C ALA A 118 5.43 27.80 -0.68
N LYS A 119 4.37 27.33 -0.01
CA LYS A 119 4.12 25.89 0.16
C LYS A 119 3.87 25.20 -1.18
N ALA A 120 3.12 25.81 -2.08
CA ALA A 120 2.89 25.26 -3.42
C ALA A 120 4.21 25.12 -4.21
N GLN A 121 5.11 26.12 -4.12
CA GLN A 121 6.43 26.05 -4.73
C GLN A 121 7.32 24.94 -4.15
N LEU A 122 7.32 24.76 -2.82
CA LEU A 122 8.06 23.67 -2.17
C LEU A 122 7.50 22.29 -2.53
N THR A 123 6.18 22.18 -2.65
CA THR A 123 5.52 20.93 -3.04
C THR A 123 5.89 20.58 -4.48
N ALA A 124 5.88 21.55 -5.40
CA ALA A 124 6.33 21.35 -6.78
C ALA A 124 7.81 20.94 -6.88
N GLN A 125 8.70 21.47 -6.03
CA GLN A 125 10.09 20.98 -5.95
C GLN A 125 10.18 19.53 -5.47
N CYS A 126 9.41 19.15 -4.44
CA CYS A 126 9.35 17.77 -3.97
C CYS A 126 8.81 16.81 -5.03
N ASP A 127 7.80 17.24 -5.79
CA ASP A 127 7.22 16.44 -6.88
C ASP A 127 8.24 16.25 -8.01
N ALA A 128 8.94 17.31 -8.41
CA ALA A 128 10.01 17.23 -9.42
C ALA A 128 11.13 16.24 -9.02
N LEU A 129 11.57 16.27 -7.75
CA LEU A 129 12.56 15.32 -7.24
C LEU A 129 12.02 13.89 -7.13
N SER A 130 10.73 13.73 -6.87
CA SER A 130 10.08 12.42 -6.81
C SER A 130 9.96 11.79 -8.19
N ASP A 131 9.67 12.58 -9.21
CA ASP A 131 9.56 12.13 -10.61
C ASP A 131 10.91 11.66 -11.16
N GLU A 132 11.99 12.35 -10.85
CA GLU A 132 13.33 11.93 -11.28
C GLU A 132 13.71 10.56 -10.70
N ARG A 133 13.36 10.30 -9.43
CA ARG A 133 13.55 8.98 -8.80
C ARG A 133 12.70 7.91 -9.45
N ARG A 134 11.42 8.18 -9.73
CA ARG A 134 10.52 7.21 -10.39
C ARG A 134 11.01 6.88 -11.80
N ASN A 135 11.41 7.88 -12.57
CA ASN A 135 11.91 7.69 -13.93
C ASN A 135 13.23 6.91 -13.93
N ALA A 136 14.14 7.19 -12.99
CA ALA A 136 15.37 6.41 -12.81
C ALA A 136 15.07 4.94 -12.46
N ILE A 137 14.12 4.68 -11.55
CA ILE A 137 13.69 3.32 -11.19
C ILE A 137 13.09 2.61 -12.40
N ILE A 138 12.23 3.28 -13.18
CA ILE A 138 11.64 2.72 -14.40
C ILE A 138 12.73 2.35 -15.41
N MET A 139 13.74 3.19 -15.60
CA MET A 139 14.86 2.91 -16.50
C MET A 139 15.71 1.73 -16.03
N ILE A 140 15.98 1.62 -14.72
CA ILE A 140 16.74 0.49 -14.15
C ILE A 140 15.96 -0.82 -14.30
N VAL A 141 14.68 -0.82 -13.92
CA VAL A 141 13.82 -2.01 -13.99
C VAL A 141 13.58 -2.42 -15.44
N GLY A 142 13.26 -1.46 -16.32
CA GLY A 142 13.08 -1.71 -17.74
C GLY A 142 14.36 -2.28 -18.38
N GLY A 143 15.52 -1.70 -18.09
CA GLY A 143 16.82 -2.19 -18.56
C GLY A 143 17.12 -3.61 -18.07
N ALA A 144 16.85 -3.91 -16.80
CA ALA A 144 17.05 -5.25 -16.23
C ALA A 144 16.14 -6.30 -16.90
N ILE A 145 14.87 -5.97 -17.15
CA ILE A 145 13.93 -6.86 -17.84
C ILE A 145 14.42 -7.16 -19.27
N VAL A 146 14.82 -6.11 -20.02
CA VAL A 146 15.33 -6.26 -21.38
C VAL A 146 16.61 -7.11 -21.40
N ALA A 147 17.54 -6.88 -20.46
CA ALA A 147 18.77 -7.66 -20.36
C ALA A 147 18.49 -9.14 -20.05
N LEU A 148 17.54 -9.44 -19.17
CA LEU A 148 17.15 -10.82 -18.86
C LEU A 148 16.47 -11.51 -20.04
N ALA A 149 15.60 -10.80 -20.77
CA ALA A 149 14.97 -11.31 -21.98
C ALA A 149 16.01 -11.63 -23.07
N ALA A 150 16.97 -10.72 -23.30
CA ALA A 150 18.07 -10.95 -24.24
C ALA A 150 18.91 -12.17 -23.83
N ARG A 151 19.23 -12.32 -22.54
CA ARG A 151 19.97 -13.48 -22.02
C ARG A 151 19.20 -14.80 -22.25
N ARG A 152 17.87 -14.80 -22.13
CA ARG A 152 17.04 -15.98 -22.42
C ARG A 152 17.09 -16.38 -23.90
N ILE A 153 17.04 -15.40 -24.80
CA ILE A 153 17.09 -15.65 -26.25
C ILE A 153 18.42 -16.31 -26.65
N VAL A 154 19.55 -15.84 -26.10
CA VAL A 154 20.87 -16.42 -26.38
C VAL A 154 20.97 -17.89 -25.93
N ILE A 155 20.45 -18.22 -24.75
CA ILE A 155 20.45 -19.60 -24.25
C ILE A 155 19.58 -20.49 -25.14
N LEU A 156 18.40 -20.01 -25.55
CA LEU A 156 17.50 -20.74 -26.45
C LEU A 156 18.15 -21.01 -27.81
N ALA A 157 18.87 -20.03 -28.37
CA ALA A 157 19.61 -20.22 -29.61
C ALA A 157 20.70 -21.31 -29.46
N GLY A 158 21.40 -21.33 -28.32
CA GLY A 158 22.38 -22.37 -27.99
C GLY A 158 21.75 -23.78 -27.95
N VAL A 159 20.64 -23.94 -27.23
CA VAL A 159 19.93 -25.22 -27.14
C VAL A 159 19.38 -25.66 -28.51
N ALA A 160 18.83 -24.73 -29.30
CA ALA A 160 18.34 -25.02 -30.64
C ALA A 160 19.46 -25.55 -31.56
N SER A 161 20.66 -24.98 -31.46
CA SER A 161 21.82 -25.45 -32.24
C SER A 161 22.23 -26.88 -31.87
N ALA A 162 22.23 -27.21 -30.57
CA ALA A 162 22.52 -28.56 -30.09
C ALA A 162 21.48 -29.58 -30.57
N LEU A 163 20.20 -29.22 -30.55
CA LEU A 163 19.13 -30.07 -31.06
C LEU A 163 19.24 -30.28 -32.58
N ALA A 164 19.60 -29.25 -33.33
CA ALA A 164 19.83 -29.37 -34.77
C ALA A 164 20.98 -30.34 -35.08
N VAL A 165 22.10 -30.22 -34.36
CA VAL A 165 23.24 -31.15 -34.50
C VAL A 165 22.84 -32.57 -34.12
N TYR A 166 22.13 -32.75 -32.99
CA TYR A 166 21.63 -34.06 -32.57
C TYR A 166 20.71 -34.69 -33.64
N GLY A 167 19.80 -33.89 -34.21
CA GLY A 167 18.91 -34.33 -35.28
C GLY A 167 19.67 -34.81 -36.52
N ILE A 168 20.72 -34.09 -36.93
CA ILE A 168 21.56 -34.49 -38.07
C ILE A 168 22.27 -35.82 -37.78
N VAL A 169 22.89 -35.97 -36.59
CA VAL A 169 23.58 -37.22 -36.21
C VAL A 169 22.61 -38.40 -36.16
N SER A 170 21.42 -38.20 -35.60
CA SER A 170 20.39 -39.24 -35.55
C SER A 170 19.92 -39.67 -36.94
N LEU A 171 19.82 -38.73 -37.88
CA LEU A 171 19.43 -39.00 -39.26
C LEU A 171 20.51 -39.77 -40.04
N VAL A 172 21.78 -39.49 -39.79
CA VAL A 172 22.89 -40.27 -40.39
C VAL A 172 22.93 -41.68 -39.80
N GLY A 173 22.70 -41.82 -38.49
CA GLY A 173 22.64 -43.13 -37.84
C GLY A 173 21.51 -44.00 -38.39
N THR A 174 20.33 -43.42 -38.66
CA THR A 174 19.22 -44.18 -39.24
C THR A 174 19.48 -44.60 -40.68
N MET A 175 20.20 -43.79 -41.47
CA MET A 175 20.61 -44.17 -42.83
C MET A 175 21.52 -45.40 -42.86
N GLN A 176 22.47 -45.51 -41.93
CA GLN A 176 23.33 -46.69 -41.85
C GLN A 176 22.57 -47.94 -41.41
N ASN A 177 21.59 -47.79 -40.52
CA ASN A 177 20.81 -48.90 -39.98
C ASN A 177 19.85 -49.52 -41.01
N ILE A 178 19.44 -48.78 -42.04
CA ILE A 178 18.60 -49.30 -43.13
C ILE A 178 19.37 -50.36 -43.96
N GLY A 179 20.66 -50.13 -44.22
CA GLY A 179 21.48 -51.07 -44.99
C GLY A 179 21.64 -52.43 -44.30
N THR A 180 21.77 -52.44 -42.96
CA THR A 180 21.83 -53.67 -42.17
C THR A 180 20.52 -54.45 -42.23
N ILE A 181 19.37 -53.75 -42.26
CA ILE A 181 18.06 -54.40 -42.37
C ILE A 181 17.91 -55.08 -43.73
N ASP A 182 18.36 -54.46 -44.82
CA ASP A 182 18.33 -55.07 -46.16
C ASP A 182 19.22 -56.32 -46.25
N GLU A 183 20.37 -56.30 -45.56
CA GLU A 183 21.27 -57.45 -45.47
C GLU A 183 20.62 -58.61 -44.69
N HIS A 184 19.97 -58.31 -43.57
CA HIS A 184 19.19 -59.30 -42.82
C HIS A 184 18.01 -59.85 -43.62
N LEU A 185 17.32 -59.03 -44.42
CA LEU A 185 16.25 -59.50 -45.29
C LEU A 185 16.76 -60.52 -46.31
N LYS A 186 17.89 -60.23 -46.96
CA LYS A 186 18.51 -61.13 -47.95
C LYS A 186 18.97 -62.45 -47.34
N ASP A 187 19.52 -62.41 -46.12
CA ASP A 187 19.96 -63.63 -45.44
C ASP A 187 18.77 -64.55 -45.12
N MET A 188 17.65 -63.98 -44.65
CA MET A 188 16.42 -64.74 -44.40
C MET A 188 15.82 -65.34 -45.68
N GLU A 189 15.86 -64.61 -46.80
CA GLU A 189 15.44 -65.13 -48.10
C GLU A 189 16.33 -66.29 -48.58
N MET A 190 17.65 -66.18 -48.40
CA MET A 190 18.59 -67.27 -48.74
C MET A 190 18.38 -68.51 -47.87
N GLN A 191 18.15 -68.35 -46.56
CA GLN A 191 17.84 -69.47 -45.68
C GLN A 191 16.56 -70.19 -46.11
N ARG A 192 15.52 -69.44 -46.46
CA ARG A 192 14.27 -70.03 -46.97
C ARG A 192 14.50 -70.84 -48.24
N ARG A 193 15.26 -70.30 -49.21
CA ARG A 193 15.53 -70.97 -50.48
C ARG A 193 16.34 -72.26 -50.31
N ARG A 194 17.31 -72.28 -49.39
CA ARG A 194 18.07 -73.50 -49.06
C ARG A 194 17.18 -74.60 -48.50
N LEU A 195 16.23 -74.25 -47.62
CA LEU A 195 15.27 -75.21 -47.08
C LEU A 195 14.31 -75.74 -48.17
N GLU A 196 13.89 -74.89 -49.11
CA GLU A 196 13.09 -75.32 -50.26
C GLU A 196 13.87 -76.30 -51.17
N GLU A 197 15.18 -76.08 -51.38
CA GLU A 197 16.06 -76.99 -52.13
C GLU A 197 16.27 -78.32 -51.38
N GLU A 198 16.51 -78.30 -50.06
CA GLU A 198 16.61 -79.51 -49.24
C GLU A 198 15.32 -80.35 -49.26
N LEU A 199 14.14 -79.71 -49.32
CA LEU A 199 12.85 -80.39 -49.44
C LEU A 199 12.58 -80.96 -50.84
N GLU A 200 13.21 -80.43 -51.90
CA GLU A 200 13.11 -80.98 -53.27
C GLU A 200 14.04 -82.18 -53.50
N GLU A 201 15.11 -82.29 -52.71
CA GLU A 201 16.08 -83.40 -52.78
C GLU A 201 15.66 -84.66 -52.00
N GLU A 202 14.71 -84.54 -51.05
CA GLU A 202 14.10 -85.65 -50.29
C GLU A 202 12.91 -86.32 -50.99
#